data_AF-A0A9D1FWY5-F1
#
_entry.id   AF-A0A9D1FWY5-F1
#
_cell.length_a   1.000
_cell.length_b   1.000
_cell.length_c   1.000
_cell.angle_alpha   90.00
_cell.angle_beta   90.00
_cell.angle_gamma   90.00
#
_symmetry.space_group_name_H-M   'P 1'
#
loop_
_entity.id
_entity.type
_entity.pdbx_description
1 polymer ?
#
loop_
_entity_poly.entity_id
_entity_poly.type
_entity_poly.pdbx_seq_one_letter_code
_entity_poly.pdbx_strand_id
1 'polypeptide(L)'
;MNLSITPKFQTFQRAKQANQNQSYQTNSTVSLPKYANTLVKDTVSFGNTPRQLVTVADHLQAQIAADSGRLSRIATTYLDVLESVASGLKEKGFLFDRAYCELNPVKSPKSYTSKVVRSGHFKVPDTIRATLYCNNAYDLSVLNDGLLPEMQKRGYILSTTERTIKDLVKRGYVPNAVEEADLSKEITVPDLDIRLENVSEQVTKLDPHLRYSISKPQKSGYEDIQMRFIRDFDKKKNPIQHELIILFGPHYSKAKHDESKYVYDALRKFDELSMKFSDDTIGSHSHKANRYIELITQMFRGKISEKLFLNAKNKDLYDISDEIPIHFTETDIGMFNNYFSGLHDRMSSVYAEAKKAASSSDSAKKQLSKDLRHDRNCLNEIKDILSNTIEHFNYQSDLKKT
;
A
#
# COMPACT_ATOMS: atom_id res chain seq x y z
N MET A 1 15.42 -23.15 -3.97
CA MET A 1 15.06 -24.49 -3.47
C MET A 1 13.53 -24.52 -3.32
N ASN A 2 12.84 -25.32 -4.14
CA ASN A 2 11.37 -25.36 -4.20
C ASN A 2 10.80 -25.99 -2.92
N LEU A 3 10.12 -25.20 -2.10
CA LEU A 3 9.39 -25.67 -0.92
C LEU A 3 8.01 -26.19 -1.35
N SER A 4 7.93 -27.51 -1.51
CA SER A 4 6.66 -28.25 -1.52
C SER A 4 6.12 -28.30 -0.09
N ILE A 5 4.95 -27.71 0.14
CA ILE A 5 4.21 -27.86 1.39
C ILE A 5 3.28 -29.06 1.23
N THR A 6 3.68 -30.21 1.77
CA THR A 6 2.75 -31.30 2.06
C THR A 6 2.20 -31.07 3.48
N PRO A 7 0.88 -30.89 3.68
CA PRO A 7 0.33 -30.84 5.02
C PRO A 7 0.46 -32.21 5.68
N LYS A 8 1.36 -32.33 6.67
CA LYS A 8 1.35 -33.45 7.61
C LYS A 8 0.15 -33.28 8.53
N PHE A 9 -0.97 -33.87 8.17
CA PHE A 9 -2.07 -34.07 9.09
C PHE A 9 -1.57 -34.98 10.23
N GLN A 10 -1.44 -34.43 11.43
CA GLN A 10 -1.30 -35.23 12.64
C GLN A 10 -2.61 -36.01 12.83
N THR A 11 -2.56 -37.30 12.55
CA THR A 11 -3.62 -38.24 12.88
C THR A 11 -3.71 -38.33 14.40
N PHE A 12 -4.74 -37.71 14.98
CA PHE A 12 -5.17 -38.00 16.34
C PHE A 12 -5.53 -39.48 16.42
N GLN A 13 -4.69 -40.28 17.10
CA GLN A 13 -5.06 -41.62 17.52
C GLN A 13 -6.13 -41.50 18.62
N ARG A 14 -7.39 -41.78 18.28
CA ARG A 14 -8.39 -42.21 19.25
C ARG A 14 -8.99 -43.54 18.82
N ALA A 15 -8.76 -44.51 19.69
CA ALA A 15 -9.46 -45.76 19.98
C ALA A 15 -10.32 -46.44 18.90
N LYS A 16 -9.98 -47.71 18.69
CA LYS A 16 -10.70 -48.77 17.97
C LYS A 16 -12.16 -48.96 18.42
N GLN A 17 -12.91 -49.58 17.49
CA GLN A 17 -14.25 -50.22 17.56
C GLN A 17 -15.36 -49.35 16.94
N ALA A 18 -16.21 -49.80 16.01
CA ALA A 18 -16.33 -51.05 15.26
C ALA A 18 -17.33 -50.81 14.09
N ASN A 19 -17.26 -51.70 13.10
CA ASN A 19 -18.24 -52.03 12.04
C ASN A 19 -18.38 -51.03 10.87
N GLN A 20 -17.71 -51.29 9.74
CA GLN A 20 -18.10 -52.25 8.67
C GLN A 20 -19.42 -51.90 8.00
N ASN A 21 -19.34 -51.02 7.00
CA ASN A 21 -19.96 -51.13 5.68
C ASN A 21 -20.01 -49.74 5.07
N GLN A 22 -18.96 -49.37 4.33
CA GLN A 22 -19.09 -48.37 3.27
C GLN A 22 -17.92 -48.55 2.32
N SER A 23 -18.28 -48.88 1.07
CA SER A 23 -17.42 -48.92 -0.09
C SER A 23 -16.46 -47.72 -0.10
N TYR A 24 -15.16 -47.99 -0.21
CA TYR A 24 -14.16 -46.98 -0.51
C TYR A 24 -14.42 -46.42 -1.92
N GLN A 25 -15.27 -45.40 -2.02
CA GLN A 25 -15.20 -44.47 -3.15
C GLN A 25 -14.00 -43.57 -2.90
N THR A 26 -12.89 -43.91 -3.55
CA THR A 26 -11.77 -42.99 -3.74
C THR A 26 -12.28 -41.79 -4.54
N ASN A 27 -12.60 -40.69 -3.84
CA ASN A 27 -12.80 -39.39 -4.46
C ASN A 27 -11.44 -38.86 -4.97
N SER A 28 -10.94 -39.44 -6.06
CA SER A 28 -9.74 -39.03 -6.78
C SER A 28 -10.06 -38.09 -7.94
N THR A 29 -10.97 -37.13 -7.71
CA THR A 29 -11.26 -36.04 -8.63
C THR A 29 -11.42 -34.76 -7.84
N VAL A 30 -10.32 -34.27 -7.27
CA VAL A 30 -10.18 -32.81 -7.10
C VAL A 30 -10.02 -32.25 -8.50
N SER A 31 -11.13 -31.92 -9.17
CA SER A 31 -11.06 -31.11 -10.38
C SER A 31 -10.62 -29.72 -9.95
N LEU A 32 -9.32 -29.44 -10.04
CA LEU A 32 -8.83 -28.07 -10.00
C LEU A 32 -9.44 -27.36 -11.21
N PRO A 33 -10.28 -26.34 -11.02
CA PRO A 33 -10.71 -25.52 -12.14
C PRO A 33 -9.46 -24.88 -12.76
N LYS A 34 -9.26 -25.12 -14.07
CA LYS A 34 -8.24 -24.42 -14.86
C LYS A 34 -8.66 -22.95 -14.99
N TYR A 35 -8.36 -22.13 -13.99
CA TYR A 35 -8.43 -20.69 -14.10
C TYR A 35 -7.07 -20.19 -14.61
N ALA A 36 -7.06 -19.49 -15.74
CA ALA A 36 -5.89 -18.80 -16.26
C ALA A 36 -5.55 -17.50 -15.50
N ASN A 37 -6.40 -17.13 -14.52
CA ASN A 37 -6.26 -15.92 -13.72
C ASN A 37 -6.16 -16.28 -12.23
N THR A 38 -5.33 -15.54 -11.50
CA THR A 38 -5.22 -15.58 -10.04
C THR A 38 -6.60 -15.39 -9.40
N LEU A 39 -6.96 -16.24 -8.44
CA LEU A 39 -8.23 -16.13 -7.71
C LEU A 39 -8.29 -14.76 -7.01
N VAL A 40 -9.19 -13.89 -7.49
CA VAL A 40 -9.36 -12.51 -7.00
C VAL A 40 -10.06 -12.46 -5.62
N LYS A 41 -10.57 -13.60 -5.12
CA LYS A 41 -11.27 -13.70 -3.83
C LYS A 41 -10.84 -14.94 -3.05
N ASP A 42 -10.80 -14.76 -1.75
CA ASP A 42 -10.55 -15.77 -0.73
C ASP A 42 -11.62 -16.88 -0.79
N THR A 43 -11.33 -17.93 -1.58
CA THR A 43 -12.31 -18.93 -2.02
C THR A 43 -12.10 -20.29 -1.37
N VAL A 44 -11.20 -20.39 -0.39
CA VAL A 44 -10.93 -21.65 0.31
C VAL A 44 -11.56 -21.58 1.70
N SER A 45 -12.67 -22.30 1.87
CA SER A 45 -13.33 -22.47 3.17
C SER A 45 -12.74 -23.65 3.93
N PHE A 46 -12.27 -23.43 5.16
CA PHE A 46 -11.86 -24.52 6.06
C PHE A 46 -13.02 -24.85 7.00
N GLY A 47 -13.89 -25.79 6.61
CA GLY A 47 -14.96 -26.25 7.49
C GLY A 47 -15.74 -27.44 6.97
N ASN A 48 -15.78 -28.51 7.77
CA ASN A 48 -16.69 -29.65 7.62
C ASN A 48 -18.00 -29.41 8.41
N THR A 49 -18.35 -28.15 8.71
CA THR A 49 -19.55 -27.77 9.46
C THR A 49 -20.36 -26.73 8.68
N PRO A 50 -21.68 -26.93 8.47
CA PRO A 50 -22.43 -26.21 7.42
C PRO A 50 -22.77 -24.74 7.69
N ARG A 51 -22.17 -24.08 8.70
CA ARG A 51 -22.66 -22.76 9.16
C ARG A 51 -21.62 -21.66 9.40
N GLN A 52 -20.32 -21.92 9.20
CA GLN A 52 -19.32 -20.85 9.29
C GLN A 52 -18.29 -21.01 8.17
N LEU A 53 -18.45 -20.21 7.12
CA LEU A 53 -17.42 -20.02 6.10
C LEU A 53 -16.27 -19.23 6.77
N VAL A 54 -15.25 -19.93 7.25
CA VAL A 54 -13.99 -19.32 7.71
C VAL A 54 -13.09 -19.17 6.49
N THR A 55 -12.77 -17.94 6.11
CA THR A 55 -11.87 -17.60 4.99
C THR A 55 -10.40 -17.63 5.43
N VAL A 56 -9.44 -17.66 4.49
CA VAL A 56 -8.00 -17.54 4.80
C VAL A 56 -7.73 -16.21 5.53
N ALA A 57 -8.42 -15.15 5.13
CA ALA A 57 -8.36 -13.82 5.68
C ALA A 57 -8.82 -13.81 7.15
N ASP A 58 -9.89 -14.51 7.48
CA ASP A 58 -10.37 -14.62 8.87
C ASP A 58 -9.33 -15.33 9.76
N HIS A 59 -8.72 -16.41 9.25
CA HIS A 59 -7.68 -17.12 9.98
C HIS A 59 -6.42 -16.26 10.19
N LEU A 60 -5.97 -15.56 9.13
CA LEU A 60 -4.84 -14.63 9.22
C LEU A 60 -5.12 -13.49 10.21
N GLN A 61 -6.32 -12.93 10.16
CA GLN A 61 -6.72 -11.86 11.07
C GLN A 61 -6.70 -12.33 12.53
N ALA A 62 -7.21 -13.54 12.81
CA ALA A 62 -7.17 -14.14 14.14
C ALA A 62 -5.73 -14.38 14.63
N GLN A 63 -4.85 -14.87 13.75
CA GLN A 63 -3.45 -15.10 14.09
C GLN A 63 -2.71 -13.80 14.44
N ILE A 64 -2.91 -12.74 13.66
CA ILE A 64 -2.29 -11.43 13.95
C ILE A 64 -2.89 -10.81 15.22
N ALA A 65 -4.19 -11.00 15.46
CA ALA A 65 -4.82 -10.56 16.70
C ALA A 65 -4.22 -11.26 17.93
N ALA A 66 -3.93 -12.56 17.85
CA ALA A 66 -3.27 -13.31 18.93
C ALA A 66 -1.84 -12.81 19.21
N ASP A 67 -1.13 -12.34 18.18
CA ASP A 67 0.23 -11.81 18.28
C ASP A 67 0.30 -10.33 18.72
N SER A 68 -0.84 -9.65 18.84
CA SER A 68 -0.94 -8.20 19.10
C SER A 68 -0.17 -7.74 20.34
N GLY A 69 -0.28 -8.45 21.47
CA GLY A 69 0.43 -8.09 22.71
C GLY A 69 1.94 -8.20 22.58
N ARG A 70 2.43 -9.19 21.82
CA ARG A 70 3.86 -9.35 21.54
C ARG A 70 4.36 -8.24 20.62
N LEU A 71 3.62 -7.93 19.57
CA LEU A 71 3.96 -6.86 18.61
C LEU A 71 3.94 -5.48 19.28
N SER A 72 2.98 -5.22 20.16
CA SER A 72 2.87 -3.95 20.88
C SER A 72 4.08 -3.71 21.77
N ARG A 73 4.55 -4.72 22.52
CA ARG A 73 5.78 -4.60 23.32
C ARG A 73 7.01 -4.28 22.48
N ILE A 74 7.15 -4.95 21.34
CA ILE A 74 8.27 -4.68 20.42
C ILE A 74 8.17 -3.25 19.87
N ALA A 75 6.96 -2.81 19.52
CA ALA A 75 6.72 -1.47 19.04
C ALA A 75 7.06 -0.41 20.10
N THR A 76 6.65 -0.58 21.36
CA THR A 76 7.01 0.32 22.46
C THR A 76 8.53 0.47 22.59
N THR A 77 9.28 -0.63 22.61
CA THR A 77 10.75 -0.57 22.67
C THR A 77 11.34 0.15 21.46
N TYR A 78 10.76 -0.05 20.27
CA TYR A 78 11.21 0.67 19.07
C TYR A 78 10.94 2.18 19.17
N LEU A 79 9.78 2.58 19.69
CA LEU A 79 9.46 3.99 19.92
C LEU A 79 10.39 4.62 20.98
N ASP A 80 10.71 3.91 22.06
CA ASP A 80 11.64 4.40 23.10
C ASP A 80 13.03 4.67 22.52
N VAL A 81 13.49 3.79 21.63
CA VAL A 81 14.76 3.96 20.91
C VAL A 81 14.71 5.17 19.99
N LEU A 82 13.64 5.32 19.19
CA LEU A 82 13.49 6.47 18.30
C LEU A 82 13.44 7.80 19.05
N GLU A 83 12.73 7.84 20.17
CA GLU A 83 12.65 9.02 21.04
C GLU A 83 14.04 9.42 21.58
N SER A 84 14.81 8.44 22.06
CA SER A 84 16.18 8.66 22.52
C SER A 84 17.11 9.13 21.39
N VAL A 85 17.02 8.50 20.22
CA VAL A 85 17.82 8.87 19.04
C VAL A 85 17.47 10.27 18.55
N ALA A 86 16.18 10.59 18.42
CA ALA A 86 15.71 11.90 18.02
C ALA A 86 16.16 12.99 19.00
N SER A 87 16.09 12.72 20.31
CA SER A 87 16.57 13.64 21.35
C SER A 87 18.06 13.95 21.20
N GLY A 88 18.88 12.93 20.90
CA GLY A 88 20.33 13.11 20.65
C GLY A 88 20.64 13.82 19.33
N LEU A 89 19.70 13.82 18.37
CA LEU A 89 19.83 14.43 17.05
C LEU A 89 19.00 15.71 16.89
N LYS A 90 18.52 16.30 17.99
CA LYS A 90 17.68 17.51 17.98
C LYS A 90 18.37 18.68 17.27
N GLU A 91 19.67 18.87 17.50
CA GLU A 91 20.48 19.91 16.84
C GLU A 91 20.63 19.68 15.33
N LYS A 92 20.46 18.43 14.87
CA LYS A 92 20.38 18.09 13.43
C LYS A 92 18.96 18.18 12.89
N GLY A 93 18.03 18.74 13.66
CA GLY A 93 16.67 19.01 13.22
C GLY A 93 15.68 17.86 13.35
N PHE A 94 16.04 16.79 14.07
CA PHE A 94 15.12 15.67 14.31
C PHE A 94 14.17 15.96 15.47
N LEU A 95 12.91 15.58 15.27
CA LEU A 95 11.87 15.65 16.29
C LEU A 95 11.04 14.37 16.26
N PHE A 96 10.68 13.86 17.44
CA PHE A 96 9.85 12.68 17.57
C PHE A 96 8.58 13.01 18.35
N ASP A 97 7.43 12.76 17.73
CA ASP A 97 6.13 12.87 18.38
C ASP A 97 5.70 11.49 18.87
N ARG A 98 5.91 11.26 20.16
CA ARG A 98 5.56 10.01 20.83
C ARG A 98 4.06 9.74 20.76
N ALA A 99 3.25 10.76 21.09
CA ALA A 99 1.80 10.62 21.18
C ALA A 99 1.21 10.25 19.82
N TYR A 100 1.68 10.88 18.74
CA TYR A 100 1.30 10.55 17.38
C TYR A 100 1.63 9.08 17.02
N CYS A 101 2.85 8.63 17.34
CA CYS A 101 3.28 7.27 17.01
C CYS A 101 2.56 6.19 17.85
N GLU A 102 2.13 6.52 19.07
CA GLU A 102 1.40 5.60 19.96
C GLU A 102 -0.07 5.39 19.57
N LEU A 103 -0.65 6.23 18.72
CA LEU A 103 -2.03 6.03 18.23
C LEU A 103 -2.19 4.70 17.48
N ASN A 104 -1.22 4.35 16.61
CA ASN A 104 -1.27 3.15 15.77
C ASN A 104 0.15 2.57 15.50
N PRO A 105 0.90 2.16 16.54
CA PRO A 105 2.29 1.72 16.39
C PRO A 105 2.42 0.36 15.71
N VAL A 106 1.36 -0.45 15.77
CA VAL A 106 1.23 -1.75 15.12
C VAL A 106 0.06 -1.69 14.15
N LYS A 107 0.28 -2.19 12.93
CA LYS A 107 -0.79 -2.28 11.93
C LYS A 107 -1.93 -3.15 12.46
N SER A 108 -3.16 -2.66 12.31
CA SER A 108 -4.36 -3.41 12.71
C SER A 108 -4.44 -4.77 12.00
N PRO A 109 -5.01 -5.82 12.64
CA PRO A 109 -5.18 -7.13 12.03
C PRO A 109 -5.90 -7.07 10.68
N LYS A 110 -6.96 -6.26 10.57
CA LYS A 110 -7.72 -6.05 9.33
C LYS A 110 -6.85 -5.47 8.22
N SER A 111 -6.08 -4.43 8.51
CA SER A 111 -5.18 -3.80 7.54
C SER A 111 -4.02 -4.71 7.16
N TYR A 112 -3.50 -5.52 8.09
CA TYR A 112 -2.48 -6.53 7.82
C TYR A 112 -2.99 -7.56 6.83
N THR A 113 -4.14 -8.19 7.13
CA THR A 113 -4.76 -9.19 6.27
C THR A 113 -5.07 -8.64 4.89
N SER A 114 -5.67 -7.44 4.81
CA SER A 114 -5.91 -6.76 3.53
C SER A 114 -4.63 -6.59 2.71
N LYS A 115 -3.49 -6.28 3.36
CA LYS A 115 -2.20 -6.14 2.67
C LYS A 115 -1.67 -7.48 2.15
N VAL A 116 -1.76 -8.55 2.94
CA VAL A 116 -1.35 -9.91 2.52
C VAL A 116 -2.18 -10.39 1.33
N VAL A 117 -3.51 -10.27 1.41
CA VAL A 117 -4.42 -10.69 0.35
C VAL A 117 -4.13 -9.94 -0.95
N ARG A 118 -3.83 -8.64 -0.86
CA ARG A 118 -3.52 -7.82 -2.04
C ARG A 118 -2.12 -8.08 -2.61
N SER A 119 -1.11 -8.23 -1.76
CA SER A 119 0.28 -8.41 -2.22
C SER A 119 0.57 -9.83 -2.66
N GLY A 120 -0.21 -10.82 -2.19
CA GLY A 120 0.13 -12.24 -2.32
C GLY A 120 1.31 -12.67 -1.44
N HIS A 121 1.82 -11.79 -0.57
CA HIS A 121 2.98 -12.04 0.28
C HIS A 121 2.62 -11.98 1.76
N PHE A 122 2.97 -13.03 2.51
CA PHE A 122 2.74 -13.11 3.95
C PHE A 122 3.63 -12.18 4.79
N LYS A 123 4.77 -11.76 4.23
CA LYS A 123 5.66 -10.79 4.88
C LYS A 123 5.10 -9.38 4.68
N VAL A 124 4.81 -8.70 5.79
CA VAL A 124 4.31 -7.32 5.81
C VAL A 124 5.37 -6.42 6.45
N PRO A 125 6.17 -5.69 5.65
CA PRO A 125 7.32 -4.93 6.15
C PRO A 125 7.00 -3.81 7.14
N ASP A 126 5.79 -3.27 7.06
CA ASP A 126 5.28 -2.15 7.85
C ASP A 126 4.36 -2.63 8.99
N THR A 127 4.67 -3.78 9.59
CA THR A 127 3.90 -4.34 10.72
C THR A 127 3.99 -3.41 11.93
N ILE A 128 5.21 -2.95 12.23
CA ILE A 128 5.48 -1.91 13.20
C ILE A 128 5.89 -0.68 12.40
N ARG A 129 5.29 0.47 12.70
CA ARG A 129 5.56 1.74 12.00
C ARG A 129 5.74 2.86 13.02
N ALA A 130 6.71 3.72 12.75
CA ALA A 130 6.86 4.99 13.42
C ALA A 130 7.06 6.12 12.39
N THR A 131 6.85 7.36 12.83
CA THR A 131 7.15 8.56 12.07
C THR A 131 8.11 9.43 12.86
N LEU A 132 9.11 9.95 12.17
CA LEU A 132 10.08 10.89 12.69
C LEU A 132 9.99 12.16 11.84
N TYR A 133 10.19 13.32 12.45
CA TYR A 133 10.25 14.59 11.74
C TYR A 133 11.70 15.01 11.57
N CYS A 134 12.01 15.60 10.43
CA CYS A 134 13.31 16.20 10.12
C CYS A 134 13.06 17.53 9.41
N ASN A 135 13.40 18.63 10.09
CA ASN A 135 13.15 19.98 9.59
C ASN A 135 13.84 20.25 8.24
N ASN A 136 14.94 19.56 7.90
CA ASN A 136 15.62 19.65 6.61
C ASN A 136 15.89 18.26 6.04
N ALA A 137 14.82 17.54 5.69
CA ALA A 137 14.91 16.21 5.08
C ALA A 137 15.68 16.20 3.74
N TYR A 138 15.87 17.35 3.08
CA TYR A 138 16.64 17.46 1.83
C TYR A 138 18.16 17.31 2.03
N ASP A 139 18.69 17.54 3.23
CA ASP A 139 20.10 17.28 3.51
C ASP A 139 20.34 15.79 3.83
N LEU A 140 20.66 15.00 2.80
CA LEU A 140 20.83 13.55 2.95
C LEU A 140 22.01 13.13 3.84
N SER A 141 22.93 14.05 4.19
CA SER A 141 24.02 13.75 5.15
C SER A 141 23.49 13.39 6.53
N VAL A 142 22.32 13.90 6.93
CA VAL A 142 21.72 13.63 8.24
C VAL A 142 21.38 12.15 8.46
N LEU A 143 21.21 11.39 7.37
CA LEU A 143 21.01 9.94 7.43
C LEU A 143 22.31 9.23 7.81
N ASN A 144 23.40 9.51 7.09
CA ASN A 144 24.69 8.87 7.27
C ASN A 144 25.43 9.33 8.53
N ASP A 145 25.47 10.64 8.76
CA ASP A 145 26.26 11.23 9.84
C ASP A 145 25.48 11.29 11.16
N GLY A 146 24.20 10.91 11.14
CA GLY A 146 23.29 11.03 12.28
C GLY A 146 22.47 9.78 12.49
N LEU A 147 21.34 9.67 11.79
CA LEU A 147 20.30 8.71 12.10
C LEU A 147 20.78 7.25 12.04
N LEU A 148 21.43 6.82 10.96
CA LEU A 148 21.80 5.42 10.76
C LEU A 148 22.84 4.93 11.80
N PRO A 149 23.94 5.66 12.09
CA PRO A 149 24.87 5.27 13.16
C PRO A 149 24.22 5.22 14.54
N GLU A 150 23.35 6.18 14.89
CA GLU A 150 22.67 6.19 16.19
C GLU A 150 21.69 5.01 16.34
N MET A 151 20.98 4.65 15.28
CA MET A 151 20.14 3.46 15.26
C MET A 151 20.99 2.18 15.41
N GLN A 152 22.13 2.10 14.72
CA GLN A 152 23.03 0.96 14.81
C GLN A 152 23.62 0.78 16.22
N LYS A 153 23.99 1.87 16.92
CA LYS A 153 24.42 1.83 18.33
C LYS A 153 23.37 1.22 19.26
N ARG A 154 22.09 1.29 18.88
CA ARG A 154 20.95 0.73 19.60
C ARG A 154 20.54 -0.67 19.11
N GLY A 155 21.34 -1.29 18.23
CA GLY A 155 21.11 -2.63 17.68
C GLY A 155 20.10 -2.67 16.54
N TYR A 156 19.83 -1.54 15.87
CA TYR A 156 18.94 -1.47 14.72
C TYR A 156 19.74 -1.18 13.44
N ILE A 157 19.77 -2.15 12.53
CA ILE A 157 20.42 -2.00 11.22
C ILE A 157 19.38 -1.97 10.12
N LEU A 158 19.70 -1.32 9.00
CA LEU A 158 18.83 -1.33 7.82
C LEU A 158 18.61 -2.77 7.37
N SER A 159 17.34 -3.11 7.16
CA SER A 159 16.95 -4.33 6.46
C SER A 159 17.42 -4.28 5.02
N THR A 160 17.42 -5.42 4.36
CA THR A 160 17.55 -5.51 2.91
C THR A 160 16.21 -5.86 2.24
N THR A 161 16.14 -5.56 0.94
CA THR A 161 15.04 -5.93 0.05
C THR A 161 15.59 -6.34 -1.32
N GLU A 162 14.85 -7.17 -2.03
CA GLU A 162 15.14 -7.51 -3.42
C GLU A 162 14.55 -6.43 -4.34
N ARG A 163 15.33 -6.01 -5.35
CA ARG A 163 14.90 -5.09 -6.42
C ARG A 163 15.43 -5.56 -7.76
N THR A 164 14.62 -5.39 -8.81
CA THR A 164 15.05 -5.65 -10.18
C THR A 164 16.12 -4.65 -10.61
N ILE A 165 17.07 -5.09 -11.43
CA ILE A 165 18.09 -4.20 -12.02
C ILE A 165 17.42 -3.09 -12.83
N LYS A 166 16.31 -3.38 -13.52
CA LYS A 166 15.50 -2.38 -14.23
C LYS A 166 15.00 -1.25 -13.32
N ASP A 167 14.63 -1.52 -12.06
CA ASP A 167 14.26 -0.48 -11.10
C ASP A 167 15.49 0.33 -10.65
N LEU A 168 16.60 -0.35 -10.38
CA LEU A 168 17.84 0.28 -9.93
C LEU A 168 18.46 1.19 -11.00
N VAL A 169 18.38 0.82 -12.28
CA VAL A 169 18.84 1.67 -13.40
C VAL A 169 18.10 3.00 -13.42
N LYS A 170 16.78 3.01 -13.16
CA LYS A 170 16.00 4.25 -13.03
C LYS A 170 16.44 5.12 -11.86
N ARG A 171 17.17 4.54 -10.90
CA ARG A 171 17.73 5.16 -9.69
C ARG A 171 19.24 5.44 -9.84
N GLY A 172 19.79 5.33 -11.04
CA GLY A 172 21.20 5.64 -11.35
C GLY A 172 22.19 4.49 -11.22
N TYR A 173 21.73 3.25 -11.06
CA TYR A 173 22.60 2.06 -11.07
C TYR A 173 23.14 1.79 -12.48
N VAL A 174 24.42 1.45 -12.57
CA VAL A 174 25.10 1.07 -13.82
C VAL A 174 25.33 -0.44 -13.81
N PRO A 175 24.55 -1.22 -14.58
CA PRO A 175 24.71 -2.67 -14.64
C PRO A 175 26.03 -3.05 -15.31
N ASN A 176 26.59 -4.19 -14.90
CA ASN A 176 27.71 -4.80 -15.64
C ASN A 176 27.21 -5.56 -16.89
N ALA A 177 28.11 -6.01 -17.75
CA ALA A 177 27.77 -6.71 -18.99
C ALA A 177 26.89 -7.97 -18.80
N VAL A 178 26.98 -8.65 -17.64
CA VAL A 178 26.14 -9.82 -17.33
C VAL A 178 24.74 -9.38 -16.90
N GLU A 179 24.63 -8.28 -16.17
CA GLU A 179 23.38 -7.69 -15.70
C GLU A 179 22.59 -7.01 -16.81
N GLU A 180 23.28 -6.41 -17.80
CA GLU A 180 22.64 -5.82 -18.99
C GLU A 180 21.90 -6.87 -19.83
N ALA A 181 22.36 -8.12 -19.82
CA ALA A 181 21.73 -9.21 -20.54
C ALA A 181 20.35 -9.60 -19.94
N ASP A 182 20.12 -9.33 -18.66
CA ASP A 182 18.85 -9.60 -17.99
C ASP A 182 18.53 -8.57 -16.89
N LEU A 183 17.89 -7.47 -17.30
CA LEU A 183 17.43 -6.41 -16.39
C LEU A 183 16.29 -6.85 -15.45
N SER A 184 15.69 -8.03 -15.67
CA SER A 184 14.62 -8.54 -14.81
C SER A 184 15.13 -9.22 -13.55
N LYS A 185 16.42 -9.58 -13.53
CA LYS A 185 17.08 -10.19 -12.37
C LYS A 185 17.00 -9.26 -11.15
N GLU A 186 16.74 -9.88 -10.00
CA GLU A 186 16.67 -9.22 -8.71
C GLU A 186 18.01 -9.27 -7.98
N ILE A 187 18.37 -8.16 -7.35
CA ILE A 187 19.53 -8.07 -6.46
C ILE A 187 19.12 -7.50 -5.10
N THR A 188 19.85 -7.89 -4.06
CA THR A 188 19.60 -7.46 -2.68
C THR A 188 20.24 -6.08 -2.43
N VAL A 189 19.43 -5.13 -1.98
CA VAL A 189 19.86 -3.76 -1.64
C VAL A 189 19.33 -3.35 -0.26
N PRO A 190 19.87 -2.29 0.36
CA PRO A 190 19.30 -1.71 1.57
C PRO A 190 17.83 -1.28 1.36
N ASP A 191 17.00 -1.53 2.35
CA ASP A 191 15.58 -1.17 2.36
C ASP A 191 15.41 0.29 2.79
N LEU A 192 15.83 1.18 1.89
CA LEU A 192 15.73 2.64 1.96
C LEU A 192 15.12 3.15 0.64
N ASP A 193 14.17 4.07 0.75
CA ASP A 193 13.53 4.74 -0.38
C ASP A 193 13.39 6.23 -0.05
N ILE A 194 14.16 7.06 -0.75
CA ILE A 194 14.17 8.53 -0.60
C ILE A 194 13.30 9.08 -1.72
N ARG A 195 12.12 9.58 -1.38
CA ARG A 195 11.08 10.06 -2.32
C ARG A 195 10.91 11.57 -2.21
N LEU A 196 12.03 12.28 -2.24
CA LEU A 196 12.08 13.73 -2.12
C LEU A 196 12.27 14.37 -3.49
N GLU A 197 11.72 15.55 -3.69
CA GLU A 197 11.88 16.32 -4.91
C GLU A 197 13.29 16.93 -4.98
N ASN A 198 13.90 16.92 -6.18
CA ASN A 198 15.17 17.62 -6.46
C ASN A 198 16.38 17.26 -5.58
N VAL A 199 16.42 16.04 -4.99
CA VAL A 199 17.57 15.58 -4.16
C VAL A 199 18.65 14.81 -4.92
N SER A 200 18.55 14.68 -6.24
CA SER A 200 19.52 13.91 -7.03
C SER A 200 20.96 14.42 -6.87
N GLU A 201 21.13 15.72 -6.68
CA GLU A 201 22.45 16.35 -6.45
C GLU A 201 23.04 16.01 -5.08
N GLN A 202 22.20 15.60 -4.12
CA GLN A 202 22.62 15.20 -2.77
C GLN A 202 23.10 13.74 -2.70
N VAL A 203 23.05 12.99 -3.81
CA VAL A 203 23.41 11.56 -3.86
C VAL A 203 24.83 11.28 -3.35
N THR A 204 25.76 12.22 -3.54
CA THR A 204 27.16 12.06 -3.10
C THR A 204 27.32 12.14 -1.59
N LYS A 205 26.36 12.72 -0.87
CA LYS A 205 26.30 12.72 0.60
C LYS A 205 25.87 11.38 1.18
N LEU A 206 25.31 10.49 0.36
CA LEU A 206 24.97 9.12 0.73
C LEU A 206 26.18 8.19 0.57
N ASP A 207 26.25 7.21 1.46
CA ASP A 207 27.23 6.13 1.41
C ASP A 207 27.06 5.37 0.09
N PRO A 208 28.14 4.85 -0.52
CA PRO A 208 28.09 4.22 -1.84
C PRO A 208 26.97 3.19 -2.00
N HIS A 209 26.70 2.37 -0.97
CA HIS A 209 25.67 1.35 -1.02
C HIS A 209 24.23 1.89 -0.89
N LEU A 210 24.03 3.16 -0.50
CA LEU A 210 22.73 3.81 -0.36
C LEU A 210 22.35 4.67 -1.56
N ARG A 211 23.29 4.98 -2.45
CA ARG A 211 23.10 5.94 -3.56
C ARG A 211 21.93 5.59 -4.48
N TYR A 212 21.61 4.31 -4.61
CA TYR A 212 20.49 3.82 -5.41
C TYR A 212 19.14 3.82 -4.66
N SER A 213 19.06 4.50 -3.51
CA SER A 213 17.82 4.60 -2.72
C SER A 213 16.95 5.78 -3.13
N ILE A 214 17.49 6.74 -3.90
CA ILE A 214 16.73 7.90 -4.40
C ILE A 214 15.76 7.44 -5.48
N SER A 215 14.48 7.77 -5.32
CA SER A 215 13.44 7.49 -6.29
C SER A 215 12.57 8.70 -6.57
N LYS A 216 11.62 8.55 -7.50
CA LYS A 216 10.73 9.64 -7.88
C LYS A 216 9.74 9.93 -6.74
N PRO A 217 9.44 11.22 -6.48
CA PRO A 217 8.34 11.61 -5.59
C PRO A 217 7.01 10.98 -6.01
N GLN A 218 6.07 10.91 -5.07
CA GLN A 218 4.72 10.44 -5.40
C GLN A 218 3.99 11.47 -6.27
N LYS A 219 3.14 10.97 -7.18
CA LYS A 219 2.30 11.82 -8.05
C LYS A 219 1.30 12.69 -7.29
N SER A 220 1.12 12.47 -5.99
CA SER A 220 0.28 13.30 -5.13
C SER A 220 1.00 14.54 -4.61
N GLY A 221 2.30 14.70 -4.85
CA GLY A 221 3.14 15.70 -4.16
C GLY A 221 3.62 15.24 -2.78
N TYR A 222 3.29 14.01 -2.37
CA TYR A 222 3.80 13.42 -1.14
C TYR A 222 5.28 13.04 -1.28
N GLU A 223 6.06 13.49 -0.33
CA GLU A 223 7.50 13.33 -0.20
C GLU A 223 7.81 12.76 1.18
N ASP A 224 8.69 11.77 1.21
CA ASP A 224 9.19 11.20 2.47
C ASP A 224 10.50 10.44 2.25
N ILE A 225 11.13 10.07 3.37
CA ILE A 225 12.18 9.06 3.39
C ILE A 225 11.62 7.87 4.15
N GLN A 226 11.60 6.71 3.51
CA GLN A 226 11.06 5.48 4.07
C GLN A 226 12.15 4.43 4.18
N MET A 227 12.30 3.83 5.35
CA MET A 227 13.28 2.77 5.57
C MET A 227 12.75 1.72 6.54
N ARG A 228 13.35 0.53 6.51
CA ARG A 228 13.01 -0.52 7.48
C ARG A 228 14.24 -1.00 8.22
N PHE A 229 14.11 -1.12 9.53
CA PHE A 229 15.14 -1.66 10.40
C PHE A 229 14.80 -3.07 10.86
N ILE A 230 15.84 -3.87 11.06
CA ILE A 230 15.80 -5.12 11.81
C ILE A 230 16.71 -5.00 13.03
N ARG A 231 16.41 -5.77 14.07
CA ARG A 231 17.29 -5.86 15.24
C ARG A 231 18.42 -6.81 14.91
N ASP A 232 19.66 -6.35 15.00
CA ASP A 232 20.86 -7.13 14.62
C ASP A 232 21.06 -8.38 15.51
N PHE A 233 20.53 -8.36 16.73
CA PHE A 233 20.51 -9.49 17.65
C PHE A 233 19.34 -10.47 17.42
N ASP A 234 18.41 -10.20 16.50
CA ASP A 234 17.31 -11.10 16.17
C ASP A 234 17.76 -12.19 15.18
N LYS A 235 18.15 -13.36 15.70
CA LYS A 235 18.66 -14.50 14.91
C LYS A 235 17.60 -15.25 14.11
N LYS A 236 16.36 -14.77 14.07
CA LYS A 236 15.28 -15.44 13.32
C LYS A 236 15.56 -15.35 11.81
N LYS A 237 15.19 -16.42 11.09
CA LYS A 237 15.25 -16.45 9.61
C LYS A 237 14.46 -15.31 8.96
N ASN A 238 13.38 -14.85 9.62
CA ASN A 238 12.54 -13.74 9.20
C ASN A 238 12.38 -12.77 10.38
N PRO A 239 13.33 -11.84 10.59
CA PRO A 239 13.22 -10.86 11.66
C PRO A 239 12.05 -9.90 11.39
N ILE A 240 11.48 -9.36 12.47
CA ILE A 240 10.43 -8.35 12.36
C ILE A 240 11.08 -7.06 11.85
N GLN A 241 10.52 -6.54 10.77
CA GLN A 241 10.90 -5.25 10.21
C GLN A 241 10.12 -4.13 10.92
N HIS A 242 10.82 -3.05 11.22
CA HIS A 242 10.29 -1.84 11.85
C HIS A 242 10.41 -0.72 10.82
N GLU A 243 9.27 -0.23 10.35
CA GLU A 243 9.23 0.85 9.36
C GLU A 243 9.39 2.21 10.03
N LEU A 244 10.33 2.99 9.52
CA LEU A 244 10.49 4.40 9.82
C LEU A 244 10.11 5.23 8.59
N ILE A 245 9.26 6.22 8.81
CA ILE A 245 8.96 7.26 7.82
C ILE A 245 9.47 8.58 8.36
N ILE A 246 10.27 9.30 7.58
CA ILE A 246 10.73 10.65 7.91
C ILE A 246 9.93 11.65 7.08
N LEU A 247 9.30 12.61 7.74
CA LEU A 247 8.54 13.71 7.14
C LEU A 247 9.13 15.06 7.56
N PHE A 248 8.75 16.15 6.88
CA PHE A 248 9.21 17.50 7.22
C PHE A 248 8.76 17.94 8.61
N GLY A 249 7.54 17.59 9.02
CA GLY A 249 7.00 18.00 10.32
C GLY A 249 5.55 17.56 10.57
N PRO A 250 4.94 18.07 11.65
CA PRO A 250 3.60 17.68 12.07
C PRO A 250 2.50 18.14 11.10
N HIS A 251 2.63 19.29 10.43
CA HIS A 251 1.63 19.72 9.44
C HIS A 251 1.63 18.77 8.24
N TYR A 252 2.79 18.29 7.81
CA TYR A 252 2.94 17.33 6.72
C TYR A 252 2.37 15.97 7.09
N SER A 253 2.56 15.56 8.35
CA SER A 253 1.92 14.38 8.92
C SER A 253 0.39 14.49 8.91
N LYS A 254 -0.15 15.65 9.29
CA LYS A 254 -1.58 15.94 9.23
C LYS A 254 -2.10 15.92 7.79
N ALA A 255 -1.40 16.56 6.85
CA ALA A 255 -1.77 16.57 5.43
C ALA A 255 -1.84 15.15 4.86
N LYS A 256 -0.93 14.25 5.25
CA LYS A 256 -0.99 12.83 4.90
C LYS A 256 -2.25 12.14 5.40
N HIS A 257 -2.70 12.44 6.62
CA HIS A 257 -3.94 11.88 7.16
C HIS A 257 -5.17 12.42 6.44
N ASP A 258 -5.21 13.73 6.19
CA ASP A 258 -6.29 14.37 5.46
C ASP A 258 -6.36 13.83 4.02
N GLU A 259 -5.23 13.72 3.33
CA GLU A 259 -5.16 13.13 1.98
C GLU A 259 -5.60 11.66 1.98
N SER A 260 -5.17 10.88 2.98
CA SER A 260 -5.59 9.48 3.13
C SER A 260 -7.11 9.37 3.23
N LYS A 261 -7.70 10.17 4.11
CA LYS A 261 -9.13 10.15 4.44
C LYS A 261 -10.01 10.63 3.28
N TYR A 262 -9.64 11.75 2.67
CA TYR A 262 -10.51 12.44 1.72
C TYR A 262 -10.28 12.04 0.26
N VAL A 263 -9.07 11.56 -0.08
CA VAL A 263 -8.67 11.32 -1.47
C VAL A 263 -8.22 9.88 -1.67
N TYR A 264 -7.15 9.45 -1.00
CA TYR A 264 -6.51 8.17 -1.28
C TYR A 264 -7.44 6.99 -1.11
N ASP A 265 -8.16 6.90 0.02
CA ASP A 265 -9.02 5.76 0.32
C ASP A 265 -10.20 5.66 -0.67
N ALA A 266 -10.74 6.81 -1.11
CA ALA A 266 -11.79 6.87 -2.11
C ALA A 266 -11.30 6.42 -3.49
N LEU A 267 -10.14 6.93 -3.94
CA LEU A 267 -9.56 6.55 -5.23
C LEU A 267 -9.09 5.10 -5.24
N ARG A 268 -8.65 4.57 -4.10
CA ARG A 268 -8.21 3.18 -3.96
C ARG A 268 -9.34 2.19 -4.21
N LYS A 269 -10.60 2.56 -3.95
CA LYS A 269 -11.77 1.70 -4.24
C LYS A 269 -11.92 1.37 -5.73
N PHE A 270 -11.30 2.12 -6.66
CA PHE A 270 -11.25 1.69 -8.06
C PHE A 270 -10.52 0.35 -8.24
N ASP A 271 -9.57 0.00 -7.37
CA ASP A 271 -8.89 -1.29 -7.40
C ASP A 271 -9.83 -2.46 -7.01
N GLU A 272 -10.94 -2.17 -6.33
CA GLU A 272 -11.93 -3.15 -5.88
C GLU A 272 -12.90 -3.56 -7.00
N LEU A 273 -12.90 -2.85 -8.13
CA LEU A 273 -13.70 -3.23 -9.30
C LEU A 273 -13.34 -4.63 -9.77
N SER A 274 -14.37 -5.42 -10.08
CA SER A 274 -14.24 -6.78 -10.59
C SER A 274 -13.65 -6.76 -12.00
N MET A 275 -14.05 -5.79 -12.83
CA MET A 275 -13.48 -5.57 -14.16
C MET A 275 -12.12 -4.87 -14.07
N LYS A 276 -11.08 -5.44 -14.68
CA LYS A 276 -9.71 -4.89 -14.66
C LYS A 276 -9.34 -4.03 -15.87
N PHE A 277 -10.30 -3.76 -16.76
CA PHE A 277 -10.13 -2.92 -17.96
C PHE A 277 -8.78 -3.15 -18.66
N SER A 278 -8.45 -4.42 -18.94
CA SER A 278 -7.10 -4.81 -19.35
C SER A 278 -6.80 -4.58 -20.84
N ASP A 279 -7.82 -4.29 -21.66
CA ASP A 279 -7.61 -3.95 -23.07
C ASP A 279 -7.19 -2.49 -23.20
N ASP A 280 -5.97 -2.30 -23.68
CA ASP A 280 -5.27 -1.02 -23.84
C ASP A 280 -5.40 -0.42 -25.24
N THR A 281 -6.08 -1.13 -26.17
CA THR A 281 -6.30 -0.68 -27.54
C THR A 281 -6.96 0.69 -27.57
N ILE A 282 -6.30 1.66 -28.20
CA ILE A 282 -6.78 3.05 -28.28
C ILE A 282 -8.19 3.08 -28.86
N GLY A 283 -9.10 3.71 -28.12
CA GLY A 283 -10.49 3.87 -28.54
C GLY A 283 -11.45 2.77 -28.07
N SER A 284 -10.95 1.66 -27.54
CA SER A 284 -11.79 0.60 -26.97
C SER A 284 -12.55 1.10 -25.73
N HIS A 285 -13.63 0.42 -25.37
CA HIS A 285 -14.40 0.78 -24.18
C HIS A 285 -13.59 0.58 -22.89
N SER A 286 -12.72 -0.43 -22.86
CA SER A 286 -11.79 -0.68 -21.75
C SER A 286 -10.78 0.45 -21.60
N HIS A 287 -10.10 0.83 -22.68
CA HIS A 287 -9.16 1.95 -22.69
C HIS A 287 -9.82 3.26 -22.24
N LYS A 288 -11.01 3.56 -22.76
CA LYS A 288 -11.77 4.76 -22.38
C LYS A 288 -12.22 4.75 -20.92
N ALA A 289 -12.61 3.60 -20.37
CA ALA A 289 -12.96 3.48 -18.95
C ALA A 289 -11.75 3.78 -18.05
N ASN A 290 -10.59 3.18 -18.33
CA ASN A 290 -9.35 3.51 -17.63
C ASN A 290 -9.01 4.99 -17.72
N ARG A 291 -9.18 5.59 -18.90
CA ARG A 291 -8.91 7.01 -19.08
C ARG A 291 -9.76 7.90 -18.17
N TYR A 292 -11.03 7.57 -17.95
CA TYR A 292 -11.86 8.32 -17.01
C TYR A 292 -11.40 8.14 -15.56
N ILE A 293 -11.02 6.92 -15.14
CA ILE A 293 -10.44 6.69 -13.80
C ILE A 293 -9.18 7.53 -13.59
N GLU A 294 -8.30 7.60 -14.60
CA GLU A 294 -7.11 8.45 -14.56
C GLU A 294 -7.45 9.93 -14.43
N LEU A 295 -8.41 10.43 -15.21
CA LEU A 295 -8.83 11.83 -15.19
C LEU A 295 -9.40 12.22 -13.83
N ILE A 296 -10.26 11.38 -13.24
CA ILE A 296 -10.79 11.57 -11.88
C ILE A 296 -9.63 11.59 -10.87
N THR A 297 -8.72 10.61 -10.95
CA THR A 297 -7.55 10.52 -10.07
C THR A 297 -6.65 11.76 -10.17
N GLN A 298 -6.39 12.24 -11.38
CA GLN A 298 -5.56 13.42 -11.63
C GLN A 298 -6.21 14.70 -11.09
N MET A 299 -7.52 14.85 -11.25
CA MET A 299 -8.25 16.01 -10.74
C MET A 299 -8.10 16.13 -9.22
N PHE A 300 -8.35 15.06 -8.46
CA PHE A 300 -8.25 15.10 -7.00
C PHE A 300 -6.81 15.24 -6.51
N ARG A 301 -5.83 14.62 -7.20
CA ARG A 301 -4.41 14.83 -6.88
C ARG A 301 -4.00 16.29 -7.03
N GLY A 302 -4.28 16.91 -8.18
CA GLY A 302 -3.86 18.29 -8.44
C GLY A 302 -4.66 19.32 -7.64
N LYS A 303 -5.96 19.11 -7.45
CA LYS A 303 -6.81 20.07 -6.73
C LYS A 303 -6.65 19.97 -5.22
N ILE A 304 -6.38 18.79 -4.67
CA ILE A 304 -6.34 18.55 -3.23
C ILE A 304 -4.95 18.08 -2.78
N SER A 305 -4.52 16.87 -3.17
CA SER A 305 -3.32 16.24 -2.60
C SER A 305 -2.08 17.11 -2.72
N GLU A 306 -1.76 17.59 -3.93
CA GLU A 306 -0.57 18.40 -4.19
C GLU A 306 -0.57 19.69 -3.36
N LYS A 307 -1.72 20.35 -3.26
CA LYS A 307 -1.88 21.58 -2.46
C LYS A 307 -1.81 21.32 -0.97
N LEU A 308 -2.38 20.22 -0.47
CA LEU A 308 -2.29 19.81 0.93
C LEU A 308 -0.83 19.63 1.34
N PHE A 309 -0.06 18.87 0.55
CA PHE A 309 1.35 18.62 0.85
C PHE A 309 2.21 19.87 0.67
N LEU A 310 1.93 20.70 -0.33
CA LEU A 310 2.66 21.95 -0.54
C LEU A 310 2.44 22.94 0.62
N ASN A 311 1.18 23.18 1.01
CA ASN A 311 0.86 24.06 2.14
C ASN A 311 1.48 23.56 3.44
N ALA A 312 1.45 22.24 3.68
CA ALA A 312 2.05 21.65 4.87
C ALA A 312 3.58 21.75 4.87
N LYS A 313 4.23 21.50 3.72
CA LYS A 313 5.68 21.67 3.55
C LYS A 313 6.09 23.12 3.78
N ASN A 314 5.34 24.06 3.22
CA ASN A 314 5.56 25.49 3.41
C ASN A 314 5.61 25.89 4.88
N LYS A 315 4.70 25.35 5.70
CA LYS A 315 4.70 25.58 7.15
C LYS A 315 5.85 24.90 7.87
N ASP A 316 6.05 23.60 7.62
CA ASP A 316 7.02 22.81 8.40
C ASP A 316 8.48 23.11 8.04
N LEU A 317 8.78 23.37 6.76
CA LEU A 317 10.14 23.54 6.25
C LEU A 317 10.52 25.02 6.06
N TYR A 318 9.59 25.85 5.61
CA TYR A 318 9.88 27.24 5.21
C TYR A 318 9.27 28.29 6.13
N ASP A 319 8.50 27.89 7.15
CA ASP A 319 7.74 28.78 8.05
C ASP A 319 6.84 29.79 7.31
N ILE A 320 6.33 29.39 6.14
CA ILE A 320 5.40 30.18 5.33
C ILE A 320 3.98 29.88 5.79
N SER A 321 3.31 30.89 6.34
CA SER A 321 1.94 30.78 6.83
C SER A 321 0.88 30.88 5.72
N ASP A 322 1.22 31.47 4.57
CA ASP A 322 0.31 31.63 3.44
C ASP A 322 -0.06 30.28 2.85
N GLU A 323 -1.36 30.05 2.67
CA GLU A 323 -1.91 28.82 2.14
C GLU A 323 -2.51 29.02 0.75
N ILE A 324 -2.18 28.10 -0.16
CA ILE A 324 -2.84 28.00 -1.44
C ILE A 324 -4.25 27.44 -1.20
N PRO A 325 -5.32 28.11 -1.66
CA PRO A 325 -6.68 27.65 -1.44
C PRO A 325 -6.97 26.34 -2.19
N ILE A 326 -7.61 25.42 -1.48
CA ILE A 326 -8.12 24.16 -2.01
C ILE A 326 -9.62 24.33 -2.24
N HIS A 327 -10.02 24.43 -3.50
CA HIS A 327 -11.42 24.60 -3.90
C HIS A 327 -11.65 24.06 -5.31
N PHE A 328 -12.91 23.77 -5.61
CA PHE A 328 -13.43 23.32 -6.90
C PHE A 328 -14.41 24.36 -7.42
N THR A 329 -14.18 24.81 -8.66
CA THR A 329 -15.10 25.70 -9.38
C THR A 329 -16.31 24.92 -9.92
N GLU A 330 -17.36 25.63 -10.35
CA GLU A 330 -18.50 25.00 -11.03
C GLU A 330 -18.07 24.19 -12.27
N THR A 331 -17.10 24.71 -13.03
CA THR A 331 -16.50 24.00 -14.17
C THR A 331 -15.84 22.70 -13.75
N ASP A 332 -15.09 22.70 -12.64
CA ASP A 332 -14.46 21.48 -12.11
C ASP A 332 -15.51 20.44 -11.72
N ILE A 333 -16.59 20.86 -11.05
CA ILE A 333 -17.71 20.00 -10.63
C ILE A 333 -18.44 19.44 -11.86
N GLY A 334 -18.64 20.25 -12.90
CA GLY A 334 -19.19 19.80 -14.18
C GLY A 334 -18.31 18.74 -14.86
N MET A 335 -16.99 18.96 -14.90
CA MET A 335 -16.03 17.99 -15.44
C MET A 335 -16.04 16.68 -14.63
N PHE A 336 -16.03 16.76 -13.30
CA PHE A 336 -16.11 15.59 -12.42
C PHE A 336 -17.33 14.72 -12.73
N ASN A 337 -18.52 15.34 -12.80
CA ASN A 337 -19.76 14.65 -13.12
C ASN A 337 -19.73 14.00 -14.52
N ASN A 338 -19.18 14.71 -15.51
CA ASN A 338 -19.04 14.19 -16.86
C ASN A 338 -18.08 12.99 -16.93
N TYR A 339 -16.97 13.02 -16.18
CA TYR A 339 -16.04 11.89 -16.11
C TYR A 339 -16.69 10.65 -15.49
N PHE A 340 -17.46 10.81 -14.41
CA PHE A 340 -18.20 9.69 -13.80
C PHE A 340 -19.30 9.13 -14.71
N SER A 341 -20.04 10.00 -15.41
CA SER A 341 -21.03 9.56 -16.40
C SER A 341 -20.37 8.75 -17.51
N GLY A 342 -19.27 9.27 -18.08
CA GLY A 342 -18.50 8.58 -19.10
C GLY A 342 -17.93 7.24 -18.63
N LEU A 343 -17.43 7.16 -17.39
CA LEU A 343 -16.95 5.92 -16.80
C LEU A 343 -18.06 4.88 -16.67
N HIS A 344 -19.22 5.28 -16.13
CA HIS A 344 -20.37 4.38 -15.96
C HIS A 344 -20.84 3.78 -17.30
N ASP A 345 -20.91 4.61 -18.34
CA ASP A 345 -21.30 4.19 -19.68
C ASP A 345 -20.29 3.21 -20.28
N ARG A 346 -19.00 3.54 -20.22
CA ARG A 346 -17.94 2.68 -20.78
C ARG A 346 -17.82 1.36 -20.04
N MET A 347 -17.91 1.36 -18.71
CA MET A 347 -17.94 0.11 -17.93
C MET A 347 -19.12 -0.77 -18.35
N SER A 348 -20.31 -0.18 -18.52
CA SER A 348 -21.50 -0.92 -18.97
C SER A 348 -21.29 -1.53 -20.37
N SER A 349 -20.63 -0.80 -21.28
CA SER A 349 -20.27 -1.31 -22.61
C SER A 349 -19.27 -2.48 -22.55
N VAL A 350 -18.22 -2.38 -21.72
CA VAL A 350 -17.23 -3.47 -21.55
C VAL A 350 -17.92 -4.75 -21.06
N TYR A 351 -18.82 -4.64 -20.08
CA TYR A 351 -19.59 -5.80 -19.62
C TYR A 351 -20.53 -6.36 -20.69
N ALA A 352 -21.10 -5.50 -21.55
CA ALA A 352 -21.95 -5.96 -22.66
C ALA A 352 -21.13 -6.74 -23.70
N GLU A 353 -19.94 -6.27 -24.05
CA GLU A 353 -19.00 -6.98 -24.93
C GLU A 353 -18.56 -8.32 -24.34
N ALA A 354 -18.17 -8.35 -23.07
CA ALA A 354 -17.80 -9.57 -22.37
C ALA A 354 -18.94 -10.61 -22.35
N LYS A 355 -20.20 -10.17 -22.16
CA LYS A 355 -21.38 -11.06 -22.21
C LYS A 355 -21.66 -11.61 -23.61
N LYS A 356 -21.43 -10.80 -24.65
CA LYS A 356 -21.53 -11.26 -26.05
C LYS A 356 -20.46 -12.30 -26.37
N ALA A 357 -19.23 -12.09 -25.89
CA ALA A 357 -18.14 -13.06 -26.02
C ALA A 357 -18.40 -14.36 -25.27
N ALA A 358 -19.01 -14.29 -24.08
CA ALA A 358 -19.41 -15.45 -23.26
C ALA A 358 -20.72 -16.13 -23.73
N SER A 359 -21.11 -15.96 -25.01
CA SER A 359 -22.43 -16.31 -25.55
C SER A 359 -22.85 -17.77 -25.32
N SER A 360 -21.92 -18.70 -25.18
CA SER A 360 -22.14 -20.14 -24.98
C SER A 360 -22.29 -20.58 -23.50
N SER A 361 -22.07 -19.70 -22.52
CA SER A 361 -22.08 -20.06 -21.09
C SER A 361 -23.01 -19.18 -20.25
N ASP A 362 -24.16 -19.74 -19.86
CA ASP A 362 -25.13 -19.05 -19.00
C ASP A 362 -24.59 -18.75 -17.61
N SER A 363 -23.71 -19.59 -17.07
CA SER A 363 -23.07 -19.35 -15.77
C SER A 363 -22.13 -18.14 -15.84
N ALA A 364 -21.36 -18.00 -16.92
CA ALA A 364 -20.49 -16.85 -17.15
C ALA A 364 -21.30 -15.55 -17.31
N LYS A 365 -22.40 -15.56 -18.07
CA LYS A 365 -23.29 -14.39 -18.22
C LYS A 365 -23.94 -13.96 -16.89
N LYS A 366 -24.35 -14.93 -16.06
CA LYS A 366 -24.90 -14.66 -14.72
C LYS A 366 -23.85 -14.04 -13.80
N GLN A 367 -22.63 -14.56 -13.82
CA GLN A 367 -21.51 -14.01 -13.04
C GLN A 367 -21.18 -12.57 -13.48
N LEU A 368 -21.02 -12.32 -14.78
CA LEU A 368 -20.79 -10.97 -15.31
C LEU A 368 -21.91 -9.98 -14.96
N SER A 369 -23.16 -10.44 -14.85
CA SER A 369 -24.29 -9.60 -14.43
C SER A 369 -24.27 -9.30 -12.92
N LYS A 370 -23.77 -10.23 -12.10
CA LYS A 370 -23.53 -9.99 -10.67
C LYS A 370 -22.38 -8.99 -10.49
N ASP A 371 -21.28 -9.17 -11.21
CA ASP A 371 -20.11 -8.31 -11.13
C ASP A 371 -20.42 -6.89 -11.63
N LEU A 372 -21.16 -6.72 -12.73
CA LEU A 372 -21.61 -5.40 -13.17
C LEU A 372 -22.43 -4.65 -12.10
N ARG A 373 -23.32 -5.35 -11.39
CA ARG A 373 -24.11 -4.72 -10.30
C ARG A 373 -23.22 -4.31 -9.14
N HIS A 374 -22.26 -5.16 -8.78
CA HIS A 374 -21.29 -4.85 -7.74
C HIS A 374 -20.43 -3.63 -8.12
N ASP A 375 -19.87 -3.62 -9.32
CA ASP A 375 -19.00 -2.55 -9.80
C ASP A 375 -19.76 -1.23 -9.95
N ARG A 376 -21.04 -1.24 -10.38
CA ARG A 376 -21.90 -0.04 -10.37
C ARG A 376 -22.11 0.53 -8.96
N ASN A 377 -22.38 -0.33 -7.99
CA ASN A 377 -22.52 0.11 -6.61
C ASN A 377 -21.21 0.70 -6.07
N CYS A 378 -20.07 0.09 -6.41
CA CYS A 378 -18.75 0.60 -6.06
C CYS A 378 -18.51 1.99 -6.68
N LEU A 379 -18.77 2.17 -7.98
CA LEU A 379 -18.62 3.47 -8.64
C LEU A 379 -19.50 4.56 -8.02
N ASN A 380 -20.74 4.24 -7.65
CA ASN A 380 -21.62 5.20 -6.98
C ASN A 380 -21.08 5.58 -5.60
N GLU A 381 -20.62 4.61 -4.81
CA GLU A 381 -20.01 4.88 -3.50
C GLU A 381 -18.77 5.78 -3.64
N ILE A 382 -17.91 5.51 -4.62
CA ILE A 382 -16.74 6.36 -4.91
C ILE A 382 -17.19 7.78 -5.27
N LYS A 383 -18.19 7.90 -6.16
CA LYS A 383 -18.72 9.21 -6.58
C LYS A 383 -19.25 10.00 -5.38
N ASP A 384 -20.00 9.36 -4.49
CA ASP A 384 -20.60 10.00 -3.32
C ASP A 384 -19.51 10.48 -2.36
N ILE A 385 -18.51 9.64 -2.06
CA ILE A 385 -17.37 10.03 -1.20
C ILE A 385 -16.63 11.22 -1.80
N LEU A 386 -16.31 11.17 -3.10
CA LEU A 386 -15.58 12.24 -3.77
C LEU A 386 -16.39 13.54 -3.88
N SER A 387 -17.72 13.45 -4.04
CA SER A 387 -18.60 14.62 -4.02
C SER A 387 -18.61 15.29 -2.65
N ASN A 388 -18.72 14.49 -1.57
CA ASN A 388 -18.61 14.99 -0.20
C ASN A 388 -17.23 15.61 0.08
N THR A 389 -16.16 15.06 -0.51
CA THR A 389 -14.82 15.65 -0.44
C THR A 389 -14.78 17.02 -1.11
N ILE A 390 -15.40 17.19 -2.29
CA ILE A 390 -15.50 18.49 -2.97
C ILE A 390 -16.22 19.50 -2.07
N GLU A 391 -17.39 19.14 -1.54
CA GLU A 391 -18.18 19.99 -0.65
C GLU A 391 -17.40 20.41 0.59
N HIS A 392 -16.70 19.45 1.21
CA HIS A 392 -15.85 19.71 2.37
C HIS A 392 -14.80 20.78 2.10
N PHE A 393 -14.02 20.64 1.03
CA PHE A 393 -12.96 21.59 0.72
C PHE A 393 -13.49 22.95 0.25
N ASN A 394 -14.60 22.99 -0.48
CA ASN A 394 -15.24 24.26 -0.83
C ASN A 394 -15.72 25.01 0.42
N TYR A 395 -16.40 24.32 1.33
CA TYR A 395 -16.83 24.90 2.60
C TYR A 395 -15.64 25.42 3.44
N GLN A 396 -14.57 24.63 3.57
CA GLN A 396 -13.34 25.07 4.26
C GLN A 396 -12.70 26.28 3.58
N SER A 397 -12.74 26.37 2.26
CA SER A 397 -12.21 27.52 1.54
C SER A 397 -13.05 28.77 1.76
N ASP A 398 -14.37 28.65 1.88
CA ASP A 398 -15.27 29.79 2.09
C ASP A 398 -15.17 30.35 3.51
N LEU A 399 -15.01 29.48 4.51
CA LEU A 399 -14.74 29.90 5.90
C LEU A 399 -13.47 30.74 6.07
N LYS A 400 -12.50 30.63 5.14
CA LYS A 400 -11.26 31.42 5.15
C LYS A 400 -11.38 32.78 4.47
N LYS A 401 -12.49 33.01 3.75
CA LYS A 401 -12.76 34.30 3.08
C LYS A 401 -13.55 35.26 3.96
N THR A 402 -14.28 34.73 4.94
CA THR A 402 -14.93 35.46 6.04
C THR A 402 -13.96 35.73 7.15
#